data_AF-A0A942S9N8-F1
#
_entry.id   AF-A0A942S9N8-F1
#
_cell.length_a   1.000
_cell.length_b   1.000
_cell.length_c   1.000
_cell.angle_alpha   90.00
_cell.angle_beta   90.00
_cell.angle_gamma   90.00
#
_symmetry.space_group_name_H-M   'P 1'
#
loop_
_entity.id
_entity.type
_entity.pdbx_description
1 polymer ?
#
loop_
_entity_poly.entity_id
_entity_poly.type
_entity_poly.pdbx_seq_one_letter_code
_entity_poly.pdbx_strand_id
1 'polypeptide(L)'
;MENQIPQNSIKSKLLFVLIVLVLVLPAIQREFRLINEKPLTGAFVEKSKPSFDSLTYQKWYDGTFQSTYNDLIEADIGFRKTLVRISNQLQYKLLRKANAEGVVVGKKAELYEEDYIRAVKGDFFVGEKAWVDKAVMLKKVQDTLESLGKTIVVVFEPGKGSVYPDRYPIGYNKTAKNPSNYKIFSKALDSLNVNKLDLNEFFIQQREQVPYRLFPRIGTHWSYYGAALAADTTLNYLHTLTGFNIPQIKITNLEEKEKPRHPDDDIWLAMNLLYPPPSDELIYPTIIHEPSEKSSARILIIGDSFYFNWQSEKIMANAFSDGSFWYYNKHNWNFSGVETGLVKDMDFREQIMKHDIFLIMITERFHHNFAWNFDEQLFELFYPGERDKLEYFANQIRISNLEFMRLVKDAKTRNISLEERLIKEAKYLMFEDYTRSPEKYTRKQDYILMLSMSIESTPEWYEKVKEKAAQNQISVEEMIRLDAEWIYNQKFGGIQ
;
A
#
# COMPACT_ATOMS: atom_id res chain seq x y z
N MET A 1 66.82 31.74 28.36
CA MET A 1 65.46 31.37 27.91
C MET A 1 65.49 29.89 27.56
N GLU A 2 65.24 29.03 28.54
CA GLU A 2 65.06 27.60 28.30
C GLU A 2 63.61 27.35 27.89
N ASN A 3 63.42 26.95 26.64
CA ASN A 3 62.13 26.47 26.15
C ASN A 3 61.78 25.17 26.86
N GLN A 4 60.87 25.23 27.83
CA GLN A 4 60.21 24.05 28.37
C GLN A 4 59.36 23.43 27.27
N ILE A 5 59.87 22.35 26.66
CA ILE A 5 59.10 21.46 25.80
C ILE A 5 57.95 20.91 26.67
N PRO A 6 56.67 21.09 26.30
CA PRO A 6 55.57 20.60 27.11
C PRO A 6 55.68 19.07 27.22
N GLN A 7 55.81 18.55 28.45
CA GLN A 7 55.76 17.12 28.70
C GLN A 7 54.43 16.59 28.16
N ASN A 8 54.48 15.86 27.04
CA ASN A 8 53.33 15.11 26.54
C ASN A 8 52.92 14.11 27.61
N SER A 9 51.88 14.46 28.37
CA SER A 9 51.38 13.66 29.48
C SER A 9 51.01 12.26 28.99
N ILE A 10 51.16 11.26 29.86
CA ILE A 10 50.75 9.86 29.59
C ILE A 10 49.31 9.80 29.05
N LYS A 11 48.44 10.72 29.51
CA LYS A 11 47.06 10.86 29.03
C LYS A 11 46.97 11.20 27.53
N SER A 12 47.84 12.09 27.04
CA SER A 12 47.87 12.47 25.61
C SER A 12 48.30 11.29 24.72
N LYS A 13 49.27 10.48 25.17
CA LYS A 13 49.71 9.27 24.46
C LYS A 13 48.62 8.19 24.44
N LEU A 14 47.95 7.97 25.58
CA LEU A 14 46.83 7.03 25.67
C LEU A 14 45.66 7.45 24.78
N LEU A 15 45.32 8.74 24.76
CA LEU A 15 44.28 9.26 23.87
C LEU A 15 44.65 9.07 22.39
N PHE A 16 45.90 9.34 22.02
CA PHE A 16 46.38 9.12 20.65
C PHE A 16 46.27 7.65 20.24
N VAL A 17 46.74 6.72 21.09
CA VAL A 17 46.62 5.28 20.83
C VAL A 17 45.15 4.86 20.68
N LEU A 18 44.26 5.36 21.54
CA LEU A 18 42.84 5.08 21.45
C LEU A 18 42.23 5.57 20.13
N ILE A 19 42.56 6.79 19.69
CA ILE A 19 42.07 7.34 18.42
C ILE A 19 42.56 6.48 17.25
N VAL A 20 43.85 6.13 17.23
CA VAL A 20 44.41 5.26 16.17
C VAL A 20 43.71 3.90 16.16
N LEU A 21 43.48 3.30 17.33
CA LEU A 21 42.74 2.04 17.42
C LEU A 21 41.33 2.16 16.86
N VAL A 22 40.58 3.20 17.22
CA VAL A 22 39.22 3.43 16.69
C VAL A 22 39.21 3.59 15.16
N LEU A 23 40.23 4.23 14.58
CA LEU A 23 40.35 4.40 13.14
C LEU A 23 40.73 3.10 12.41
N VAL A 24 41.56 2.25 13.03
CA VAL A 24 42.05 1.00 12.41
C VAL A 24 41.10 -0.18 12.64
N LEU A 25 40.30 -0.16 13.71
CA LEU A 25 39.36 -1.22 14.07
C LEU A 25 38.39 -1.62 12.95
N PRO A 26 37.74 -0.70 12.21
CA PRO A 26 36.90 -1.06 11.06
C PRO A 26 37.64 -1.82 9.97
N ALA A 27 38.91 -1.47 9.70
CA ALA A 27 39.72 -2.15 8.69
C ALA A 27 40.11 -3.57 9.14
N ILE A 28 40.50 -3.73 10.41
CA ILE A 28 40.78 -5.06 11.00
C ILE A 28 39.51 -5.93 10.99
N GLN A 29 38.39 -5.38 11.41
CA GLN A 29 37.12 -6.11 11.45
C GLN A 29 36.65 -6.51 10.04
N ARG A 30 36.88 -5.67 9.02
CA ARG A 30 36.58 -6.02 7.62
C ARG A 30 37.42 -7.22 7.15
N GLU A 31 38.73 -7.18 7.39
CA GLU A 31 39.68 -8.19 6.90
C GLU A 31 39.50 -9.53 7.61
N PHE A 32 39.45 -9.49 8.95
CA PHE A 32 39.50 -10.70 9.78
C PHE A 32 38.13 -11.18 10.25
N ARG A 33 37.07 -10.37 10.10
CA ARG A 33 35.68 -10.69 10.49
C ARG A 33 35.57 -11.30 11.90
N LEU A 34 36.34 -10.76 12.83
CA LEU A 34 36.49 -11.29 14.20
C LEU A 34 35.17 -11.31 14.96
N ILE A 35 34.30 -10.34 14.68
CA ILE A 35 32.97 -10.23 15.30
C ILE A 35 31.88 -10.46 14.25
N ASN A 36 30.95 -11.37 14.51
CA ASN A 36 29.81 -11.56 13.63
C ASN A 36 28.71 -10.52 13.92
N GLU A 37 28.35 -9.71 12.92
CA GLU A 37 27.32 -8.68 13.04
C GLU A 37 25.98 -9.15 12.48
N LYS A 38 24.93 -9.07 13.30
CA LYS A 38 23.55 -9.36 12.87
C LYS A 38 23.19 -8.53 11.62
N PRO A 39 22.58 -9.14 10.58
CA PRO A 39 22.18 -8.43 9.36
C PRO A 39 21.22 -7.28 9.70
N LEU A 40 21.24 -6.22 8.90
CA LEU A 40 20.22 -5.17 9.01
C LEU A 40 18.92 -5.68 8.37
N THR A 41 17.79 -5.29 8.95
CA THR A 41 16.46 -5.62 8.44
C THR A 41 16.04 -4.59 7.37
N GLY A 42 15.42 -5.05 6.28
CA GLY A 42 14.94 -4.20 5.19
C GLY A 42 15.40 -4.70 3.82
N ALA A 43 14.79 -4.18 2.77
CA ALA A 43 15.15 -4.47 1.39
C ALA A 43 16.40 -3.69 0.98
N PHE A 44 17.58 -4.16 1.38
CA PHE A 44 18.84 -3.65 0.85
C PHE A 44 19.18 -4.44 -0.41
N VAL A 45 19.39 -3.75 -1.54
CA VAL A 45 20.03 -4.37 -2.70
C VAL A 45 21.50 -4.56 -2.35
N GLU A 46 21.90 -5.81 -2.13
CA GLU A 46 23.30 -6.16 -1.92
C GLU A 46 24.05 -5.90 -3.23
N LYS A 47 24.80 -4.79 -3.29
CA LYS A 47 25.60 -4.44 -4.46
C LYS A 47 26.72 -5.48 -4.62
N SER A 48 26.66 -6.28 -5.68
CA SER A 48 27.69 -7.27 -6.00
C SER A 48 29.03 -6.60 -6.30
N LYS A 49 30.14 -7.23 -5.89
CA LYS A 49 31.50 -6.77 -6.24
C LYS A 49 31.64 -6.69 -7.78
N PRO A 50 31.98 -5.53 -8.37
CA PRO A 50 32.35 -5.42 -9.77
C PRO A 50 33.64 -6.21 -9.95
N SER A 51 33.68 -7.02 -11.00
CA SER A 51 34.93 -7.66 -11.40
C SER A 51 35.93 -6.59 -11.80
N PHE A 52 37.23 -6.81 -11.56
CA PHE A 52 38.28 -6.01 -12.17
C PHE A 52 38.21 -6.04 -13.70
N ASP A 53 37.50 -7.01 -14.28
CA ASP A 53 37.15 -7.06 -15.72
C ASP A 53 36.26 -5.88 -16.16
N SER A 54 35.65 -5.15 -15.23
CA SER A 54 34.82 -3.97 -15.51
C SER A 54 35.61 -2.65 -15.54
N LEU A 55 36.91 -2.68 -15.20
CA LEU A 55 37.80 -1.53 -15.24
C LEU A 55 38.20 -1.24 -16.69
N THR A 56 37.62 -0.20 -17.28
CA THR A 56 38.04 0.33 -18.58
C THR A 56 38.55 1.76 -18.42
N TYR A 57 39.41 2.21 -19.34
CA TYR A 57 39.92 3.59 -19.34
C TYR A 57 38.78 4.63 -19.33
N GLN A 58 37.70 4.36 -20.07
CA GLN A 58 36.52 5.23 -20.13
C GLN A 58 35.83 5.35 -18.76
N LYS A 59 35.59 4.23 -18.08
CA LYS A 59 34.95 4.19 -16.76
C LYS A 59 35.82 4.74 -15.62
N TRP A 60 37.14 4.66 -15.78
CA TRP A 60 38.09 5.27 -14.87
C TRP A 60 38.16 6.80 -15.05
N TYR A 61 38.11 7.26 -16.31
CA TYR A 61 38.17 8.68 -16.67
C TYR A 61 36.87 9.43 -16.32
N ASP A 62 35.71 8.81 -16.49
CA ASP A 62 34.40 9.41 -16.19
C ASP A 62 33.96 9.28 -14.71
N GLY A 63 34.75 8.59 -13.87
CA GLY A 63 34.49 8.44 -12.43
C GLY A 63 33.49 7.34 -12.06
N THR A 64 32.91 6.63 -13.04
CA THR A 64 31.89 5.60 -12.78
C THR A 64 32.46 4.39 -12.05
N PHE A 65 33.72 4.01 -12.31
CA PHE A 65 34.40 2.94 -11.59
C PHE A 65 34.59 3.29 -10.11
N GLN A 66 35.01 4.52 -9.82
CA GLN A 66 35.26 5.03 -8.47
C GLN A 66 33.95 5.14 -7.68
N SER A 67 32.87 5.63 -8.30
CA SER A 67 31.55 5.67 -7.69
C SER A 67 31.07 4.26 -7.31
N THR A 68 31.20 3.30 -8.24
CA THR A 68 30.79 1.90 -8.01
C THR A 68 31.67 1.23 -6.95
N TYR A 69 32.97 1.55 -6.92
CA TYR A 69 33.90 0.98 -5.96
C TYR A 69 33.71 1.57 -4.53
N ASN A 70 33.43 2.87 -4.43
CA ASN A 70 33.12 3.54 -3.16
C ASN A 70 31.88 2.95 -2.51
N ASP A 71 30.82 2.72 -3.28
CA ASP A 71 29.58 2.07 -2.81
C ASP A 71 29.84 0.72 -2.12
N LEU A 72 30.85 -0.04 -2.57
CA LEU A 72 31.20 -1.34 -1.99
C LEU A 72 32.07 -1.20 -0.76
N ILE A 73 33.06 -0.29 -0.78
CA ILE A 73 33.86 -0.01 0.40
C ILE A 73 32.91 0.41 1.51
N GLU A 74 31.94 1.28 1.22
CA GLU A 74 30.89 1.69 2.14
C GLU A 74 29.99 0.54 2.60
N ALA A 75 29.73 -0.45 1.75
CA ALA A 75 28.97 -1.65 2.11
C ALA A 75 29.76 -2.64 2.99
N ASP A 76 31.09 -2.68 2.85
CA ASP A 76 32.00 -3.64 3.50
C ASP A 76 32.87 -3.00 4.60
N ILE A 77 32.52 -1.82 5.11
CA ILE A 77 33.18 -1.24 6.28
C ILE A 77 32.96 -2.16 7.50
N GLY A 78 34.03 -2.53 8.22
CA GLY A 78 33.89 -3.29 9.45
C GLY A 78 33.09 -2.53 10.50
N PHE A 79 32.20 -3.23 11.22
CA PHE A 79 31.24 -2.63 12.16
C PHE A 79 30.14 -1.77 11.52
N ARG A 80 29.99 -1.73 10.19
CA ARG A 80 28.96 -0.92 9.52
C ARG A 80 27.59 -1.13 10.13
N LYS A 81 27.18 -2.39 10.33
CA LYS A 81 25.82 -2.72 10.81
C LYS A 81 25.63 -2.22 12.24
N THR A 82 26.66 -2.33 13.07
CA THR A 82 26.66 -1.83 14.45
C THR A 82 26.64 -0.30 14.50
N LEU A 83 27.44 0.38 13.67
CA LEU A 83 27.49 1.84 13.58
C LEU A 83 26.17 2.43 13.08
N VAL A 84 25.52 1.77 12.10
CA VAL A 84 24.17 2.13 11.65
C VAL A 84 23.18 2.02 12.81
N ARG A 85 23.18 0.92 13.58
CA ARG A 85 22.29 0.76 14.74
C ARG A 85 22.52 1.81 15.82
N ILE A 86 23.77 2.14 16.12
CA ILE A 86 24.12 3.21 17.08
C ILE A 86 23.61 4.56 16.58
N SER A 87 23.84 4.89 15.32
CA SER A 87 23.36 6.14 14.70
C SER A 87 21.83 6.23 14.74
N ASN A 88 21.14 5.16 14.35
CA ASN A 88 19.68 5.09 14.40
C ASN A 88 19.15 5.21 15.83
N GLN A 89 19.82 4.56 16.79
CA GLN A 89 19.47 4.63 18.21
C GLN A 89 19.59 6.06 18.77
N LEU A 90 20.67 6.77 18.43
CA LEU A 90 20.89 8.15 18.87
C LEU A 90 19.86 9.09 18.25
N GLN A 91 19.61 8.99 16.94
CA GLN A 91 18.61 9.79 16.24
C GLN A 91 17.19 9.54 16.77
N TYR A 92 16.83 8.29 17.05
CA TYR A 92 15.53 7.96 17.64
C TYR A 92 15.39 8.50 19.06
N LYS A 93 16.39 8.30 19.91
CA LYS A 93 16.32 8.68 21.34
C LYS A 93 16.37 10.19 21.55
N LEU A 94 17.25 10.89 20.83
CA LEU A 94 17.50 12.32 21.02
C LEU A 94 16.59 13.21 20.18
N LEU A 95 16.25 12.77 18.95
CA LEU A 95 15.55 13.61 17.97
C LEU A 95 14.15 13.10 17.60
N ARG A 96 13.74 11.93 18.11
CA ARG A 96 12.49 11.25 17.69
C ARG A 96 12.43 11.06 16.17
N LYS A 97 13.58 10.78 15.55
CA LYS A 97 13.69 10.51 14.13
C LYS A 97 13.78 9.01 13.89
N ALA A 98 12.88 8.47 13.08
CA ALA A 98 12.97 7.10 12.61
C ALA A 98 13.81 7.04 11.32
N ASN A 99 14.77 6.12 11.28
CA ASN A 99 15.59 5.84 10.09
C ASN A 99 15.09 4.56 9.41
N ALA A 100 13.81 4.58 9.04
CA ALA A 100 13.15 3.58 8.22
C ALA A 100 12.26 4.34 7.23
N GLU A 101 12.27 3.93 5.96
CA GLU A 101 11.56 4.65 4.90
C GLU A 101 10.06 4.72 5.19
N GLY A 102 9.50 5.92 5.05
CA GLY A 102 8.08 6.16 5.31
C GLY A 102 7.65 6.08 6.78
N VAL A 103 8.58 5.96 7.75
CA VAL A 103 8.24 5.85 9.17
C VAL A 103 8.35 7.20 9.88
N VAL A 104 7.33 7.55 10.65
CA VAL A 104 7.29 8.74 11.50
C VAL A 104 7.05 8.38 12.97
N VAL A 105 7.61 9.17 13.88
CA VAL A 105 7.47 8.98 15.32
C VAL A 105 6.40 9.93 15.88
N GLY A 106 5.31 9.36 16.35
CA GLY A 106 4.20 10.03 17.01
C GLY A 106 4.45 10.36 18.48
N LYS A 107 3.39 10.86 19.13
CA LYS A 107 3.39 11.11 20.58
C LYS A 107 3.61 9.80 21.33
N LYS A 108 4.22 9.90 22.51
CA LYS A 108 4.62 8.74 23.33
C LYS A 108 5.49 7.71 22.57
N ALA A 109 6.23 8.19 21.56
CA ALA A 109 7.14 7.39 20.74
C ALA A 109 6.47 6.26 19.93
N GLU A 110 5.16 6.38 19.69
CA GLU A 110 4.40 5.46 18.85
C GLU A 110 4.84 5.59 17.38
N LEU A 111 5.04 4.46 16.71
CA LEU A 111 5.57 4.43 15.35
C LEU A 111 4.44 4.29 14.34
N TYR A 112 4.55 5.00 13.21
CA TYR A 112 3.59 4.92 12.13
C TYR A 112 4.32 4.82 10.80
N GLU A 113 3.80 4.01 9.90
CA GLU A 113 3.96 4.28 8.48
C GLU A 113 3.14 5.52 8.11
N GLU A 114 3.80 6.54 7.59
CA GLU A 114 3.24 7.86 7.34
C GLU A 114 2.06 7.82 6.37
N ASP A 115 2.10 6.90 5.40
CA ASP A 115 1.06 6.76 4.38
C ASP A 115 -0.31 6.44 4.98
N TYR A 116 -0.38 5.70 6.11
CA TYR A 116 -1.63 5.46 6.83
C TYR A 116 -2.23 6.77 7.36
N ILE A 117 -1.39 7.64 7.95
CA ILE A 117 -1.81 8.97 8.42
C ILE A 117 -2.26 9.82 7.23
N ARG A 118 -1.47 9.84 6.15
CA ARG A 118 -1.74 10.64 4.95
C ARG A 118 -3.04 10.23 4.26
N ALA A 119 -3.33 8.94 4.19
CA ALA A 119 -4.58 8.42 3.65
C ALA A 119 -5.80 8.96 4.42
N VAL A 120 -5.76 8.91 5.75
CA VAL A 120 -6.82 9.44 6.63
C VAL A 120 -6.99 10.94 6.46
N LYS A 121 -5.89 11.67 6.23
CA LYS A 121 -5.89 13.12 5.99
C LYS A 121 -6.31 13.53 4.58
N GLY A 122 -6.56 12.57 3.68
CA GLY A 122 -7.01 12.84 2.32
C GLY A 122 -5.90 13.23 1.34
N ASP A 123 -4.63 13.02 1.69
CA ASP A 123 -3.50 13.30 0.79
C ASP A 123 -3.54 12.46 -0.50
N PHE A 124 -4.23 11.31 -0.45
CA PHE A 124 -4.38 10.37 -1.55
C PHE A 124 -5.79 10.42 -2.17
N PHE A 125 -6.59 11.44 -1.86
CA PHE A 125 -7.95 11.54 -2.39
C PHE A 125 -7.95 11.74 -3.90
N VAL A 126 -8.50 10.77 -4.65
CA VAL A 126 -8.45 10.75 -6.12
C VAL A 126 -9.69 11.32 -6.81
N GLY A 127 -10.63 11.87 -6.04
CA GLY A 127 -11.91 12.38 -6.55
C GLY A 127 -13.10 11.51 -6.16
N GLU A 128 -14.27 12.13 -6.09
CA GLU A 128 -15.51 11.45 -5.68
C GLU A 128 -16.01 10.49 -6.76
N LYS A 129 -15.97 10.94 -8.02
CA LYS A 129 -16.48 10.20 -9.17
C LYS A 129 -15.88 8.79 -9.27
N ALA A 130 -14.56 8.67 -9.07
CA ALA A 130 -13.84 7.40 -9.11
C ALA A 130 -14.46 6.34 -8.19
N TRP A 131 -14.85 6.73 -6.97
CA TRP A 131 -15.40 5.79 -5.98
C TRP A 131 -16.89 5.51 -6.17
N VAL A 132 -17.66 6.50 -6.65
CA VAL A 132 -19.07 6.31 -6.99
C VAL A 132 -19.20 5.33 -8.17
N ASP A 133 -18.44 5.56 -9.25
CA ASP A 133 -18.42 4.67 -10.40
C ASP A 133 -17.94 3.26 -10.02
N LYS A 134 -16.90 3.18 -9.17
CA LYS A 134 -16.39 1.92 -8.63
C LYS A 134 -17.46 1.13 -7.88
N ALA A 135 -18.25 1.80 -7.04
CA ALA A 135 -19.34 1.15 -6.31
C ALA A 135 -20.45 0.65 -7.26
N VAL A 136 -20.78 1.40 -8.31
CA VAL A 136 -21.71 0.95 -9.37
C VAL A 136 -21.17 -0.30 -10.09
N MET A 137 -19.90 -0.30 -10.44
CA MET A 137 -19.22 -1.46 -11.05
C MET A 137 -19.27 -2.68 -10.14
N LEU A 138 -18.93 -2.51 -8.87
CA LEU A 138 -18.97 -3.60 -7.88
C LEU A 138 -20.38 -4.13 -7.65
N LYS A 139 -21.41 -3.27 -7.67
CA LYS A 139 -22.79 -3.73 -7.57
C LYS A 139 -23.18 -4.65 -8.73
N LYS A 140 -22.83 -4.28 -9.97
CA LYS A 140 -23.03 -5.16 -11.15
C LYS A 140 -22.34 -6.52 -11.00
N VAL A 141 -21.08 -6.50 -10.55
CA VAL A 141 -20.30 -7.73 -10.29
C VAL A 141 -20.94 -8.57 -9.20
N GLN A 142 -21.37 -7.95 -8.10
CA GLN A 142 -22.04 -8.62 -7.00
C GLN A 142 -23.33 -9.30 -7.50
N ASP A 143 -24.20 -8.58 -8.21
CA ASP A 143 -25.47 -9.12 -8.72
C ASP A 143 -25.23 -10.32 -9.65
N THR A 144 -24.18 -10.25 -10.47
CA THR A 144 -23.77 -11.35 -11.35
C THR A 144 -23.30 -12.56 -10.55
N LEU A 145 -22.43 -12.36 -9.55
CA LEU A 145 -21.95 -13.44 -8.70
C LEU A 145 -23.07 -14.06 -7.88
N GLU A 146 -24.00 -13.26 -7.35
CA GLU A 146 -25.17 -13.74 -6.61
C GLU A 146 -26.05 -14.64 -7.49
N SER A 147 -26.24 -14.27 -8.77
CA SER A 147 -26.96 -15.12 -9.74
C SER A 147 -26.27 -16.46 -10.02
N LEU A 148 -24.98 -16.57 -9.72
CA LEU A 148 -24.17 -17.79 -9.82
C LEU A 148 -24.05 -18.53 -8.47
N GLY A 149 -24.78 -18.09 -7.44
CA GLY A 149 -24.71 -18.66 -6.08
C GLY A 149 -23.40 -18.34 -5.35
N LYS A 150 -22.73 -17.24 -5.71
CA LYS A 150 -21.45 -16.79 -5.15
C LYS A 150 -21.63 -15.48 -4.41
N THR A 151 -20.79 -15.22 -3.41
CA THR A 151 -20.83 -13.98 -2.63
C THR A 151 -19.50 -13.24 -2.73
N ILE A 152 -19.54 -11.94 -3.00
CA ILE A 152 -18.40 -11.03 -2.87
C ILE A 152 -18.63 -10.06 -1.72
N VAL A 153 -17.58 -9.75 -0.97
CA VAL A 153 -17.61 -8.80 0.17
C VAL A 153 -16.39 -7.90 0.11
N VAL A 154 -16.61 -6.60 0.26
CA VAL A 154 -15.55 -5.62 0.52
C VAL A 154 -15.36 -5.47 2.02
N VAL A 155 -14.16 -5.74 2.52
CA VAL A 155 -13.78 -5.58 3.93
C VAL A 155 -12.82 -4.41 4.05
N PHE A 156 -13.28 -3.32 4.67
CA PHE A 156 -12.39 -2.23 5.06
C PHE A 156 -11.66 -2.63 6.32
N GLU A 157 -10.42 -3.07 6.17
CA GLU A 157 -9.55 -3.41 7.28
C GLU A 157 -9.21 -2.16 8.10
N PRO A 158 -9.05 -2.32 9.43
CA PRO A 158 -8.71 -1.19 10.27
C PRO A 158 -7.31 -0.69 9.99
N GLY A 159 -7.13 0.62 10.11
CA GLY A 159 -5.82 1.25 10.00
C GLY A 159 -5.39 1.91 11.31
N LYS A 160 -4.12 1.74 11.69
CA LYS A 160 -3.57 2.40 12.88
C LYS A 160 -3.70 3.93 12.81
N GLY A 161 -3.65 4.49 11.60
CA GLY A 161 -3.89 5.90 11.34
C GLY A 161 -5.30 6.28 11.83
N SER A 162 -6.33 5.61 11.34
CA SER A 162 -7.72 5.88 11.74
C SER A 162 -8.01 5.60 13.21
N VAL A 163 -7.47 4.52 13.77
CA VAL A 163 -7.76 4.07 15.13
C VAL A 163 -7.07 4.94 16.18
N TYR A 164 -5.84 5.40 15.93
CA TYR A 164 -5.02 6.17 16.90
C TYR A 164 -4.64 7.60 16.44
N PRO A 165 -5.60 8.48 16.08
CA PRO A 165 -5.30 9.81 15.57
C PRO A 165 -4.75 10.78 16.65
N ASP A 166 -5.05 10.54 17.92
CA ASP A 166 -4.53 11.33 19.05
C ASP A 166 -3.03 11.15 19.28
N ARG A 167 -2.45 10.09 18.71
CA ARG A 167 -1.04 9.70 18.85
C ARG A 167 -0.15 10.18 17.70
N TYR A 168 -0.71 10.84 16.69
CA TYR A 168 0.05 11.37 15.57
C TYR A 168 1.18 12.34 15.99
N PRO A 169 2.23 12.48 15.16
CA PRO A 169 3.19 13.56 15.29
C PRO A 169 2.48 14.93 15.30
N ILE A 170 3.02 15.89 16.06
CA ILE A 170 2.40 17.21 16.29
C ILE A 170 2.05 17.94 14.97
N GLY A 171 2.85 17.75 13.92
CA GLY A 171 2.64 18.35 12.60
C GLY A 171 1.27 18.03 11.97
N TYR A 172 0.69 16.86 12.25
CA TYR A 172 -0.59 16.43 11.66
C TYR A 172 -1.82 16.94 12.41
N ASN A 173 -1.67 17.61 13.55
CA ASN A 173 -2.83 18.18 14.27
C ASN A 173 -3.43 19.39 13.54
N LYS A 174 -2.64 20.06 12.68
CA LYS A 174 -3.02 21.30 11.99
C LYS A 174 -3.56 21.10 10.58
N THR A 175 -3.59 19.87 10.07
CA THR A 175 -4.06 19.60 8.71
C THR A 175 -5.59 19.66 8.63
N ALA A 176 -6.09 20.36 7.60
CA ALA A 176 -7.51 20.44 7.29
C ALA A 176 -8.11 19.03 7.10
N LYS A 177 -9.38 18.87 7.49
CA LYS A 177 -10.12 17.65 7.20
C LYS A 177 -10.54 17.66 5.74
N ASN A 178 -9.73 17.03 4.88
CA ASN A 178 -10.09 16.80 3.49
C ASN A 178 -10.97 15.55 3.36
N PRO A 179 -11.76 15.42 2.27
CA PRO A 179 -12.35 14.13 1.90
C PRO A 179 -11.26 13.05 1.79
N SER A 180 -11.60 11.81 2.12
CA SER A 180 -10.72 10.65 1.96
C SER A 180 -11.41 9.60 1.08
N ASN A 181 -10.61 8.79 0.39
CA ASN A 181 -11.11 7.70 -0.45
C ASN A 181 -12.06 6.78 0.34
N TYR A 182 -11.65 6.40 1.56
CA TYR A 182 -12.44 5.59 2.48
C TYR A 182 -13.86 6.10 2.67
N LYS A 183 -14.02 7.38 3.04
CA LYS A 183 -15.34 7.93 3.41
C LYS A 183 -16.29 7.97 2.23
N ILE A 184 -15.79 8.42 1.08
CA ILE A 184 -16.61 8.49 -0.13
C ILE A 184 -16.97 7.09 -0.59
N PHE A 185 -16.00 6.18 -0.63
CA PHE A 185 -16.22 4.84 -1.12
C PHE A 185 -17.13 4.01 -0.20
N SER A 186 -16.90 4.04 1.11
CA SER A 186 -17.74 3.35 2.10
C SER A 186 -19.21 3.80 2.01
N LYS A 187 -19.45 5.11 1.84
CA LYS A 187 -20.80 5.67 1.63
C LYS A 187 -21.40 5.26 0.29
N ALA A 188 -20.62 5.24 -0.78
CA ALA A 188 -21.09 4.83 -2.10
C ALA A 188 -21.52 3.36 -2.11
N LEU A 189 -20.74 2.46 -1.47
CA LEU A 189 -21.08 1.05 -1.29
C LEU A 189 -22.39 0.88 -0.51
N ASP A 190 -22.58 1.63 0.59
CA ASP A 190 -23.84 1.60 1.36
C ASP A 190 -25.04 2.02 0.52
N SER A 191 -24.91 3.11 -0.25
CA SER A 191 -26.01 3.65 -1.07
C SER A 191 -26.50 2.68 -2.16
N LEU A 192 -25.66 1.74 -2.56
CA LEU A 192 -25.93 0.75 -3.61
C LEU A 192 -26.17 -0.66 -3.04
N ASN A 193 -26.15 -0.82 -1.72
CA ASN A 193 -26.24 -2.11 -1.04
C ASN A 193 -25.19 -3.12 -1.56
N VAL A 194 -23.95 -2.67 -1.75
CA VAL A 194 -22.82 -3.57 -1.98
C VAL A 194 -22.42 -4.19 -0.65
N ASN A 195 -22.24 -5.51 -0.64
CA ASN A 195 -21.86 -6.29 0.53
C ASN A 195 -20.53 -5.76 1.09
N LYS A 196 -20.60 -5.17 2.28
CA LYS A 196 -19.48 -4.51 2.93
C LYS A 196 -19.40 -4.87 4.40
N LEU A 197 -18.19 -5.13 4.89
CA LEU A 197 -17.86 -5.18 6.31
C LEU A 197 -16.86 -4.07 6.66
N ASP A 198 -17.26 -3.13 7.50
CA ASP A 198 -16.41 -1.99 7.89
C ASP A 198 -15.71 -2.25 9.23
N LEU A 199 -14.62 -3.03 9.19
CA LEU A 199 -13.82 -3.33 10.38
C LEU A 199 -13.08 -2.09 10.90
N ASN A 200 -12.77 -1.13 10.02
CA ASN A 200 -12.15 0.14 10.43
C ASN A 200 -13.06 0.93 11.37
N GLU A 201 -14.32 1.14 11.00
CA GLU A 201 -15.30 1.81 11.87
C GLU A 201 -15.51 1.02 13.18
N PHE A 202 -15.61 -0.31 13.09
CA PHE A 202 -15.69 -1.18 14.27
C PHE A 202 -14.51 -0.97 15.23
N PHE A 203 -13.26 -0.93 14.73
CA PHE A 203 -12.09 -0.74 15.58
C PHE A 203 -12.02 0.65 16.21
N ILE A 204 -12.43 1.70 15.49
CA ILE A 204 -12.53 3.06 16.03
C ILE A 204 -13.47 3.07 17.25
N GLN A 205 -14.62 2.42 17.13
CA GLN A 205 -15.62 2.34 18.20
C GLN A 205 -15.16 1.45 19.37
N GLN A 206 -14.48 0.34 19.07
CA GLN A 206 -14.03 -0.62 20.09
C GLN A 206 -12.79 -0.18 20.86
N ARG A 207 -11.96 0.70 20.29
CA ARG A 207 -10.68 1.11 20.87
C ARG A 207 -10.74 1.47 22.36
N GLU A 208 -11.79 2.16 22.80
CA GLU A 208 -11.96 2.58 24.20
C GLU A 208 -12.76 1.58 25.04
N GLN A 209 -13.39 0.60 24.41
CA GLN A 209 -14.23 -0.41 25.07
C GLN A 209 -13.44 -1.66 25.44
N VAL A 210 -12.42 -2.01 24.65
CA VAL A 210 -11.57 -3.18 24.91
C VAL A 210 -10.39 -2.83 25.82
N PRO A 211 -9.96 -3.74 26.71
CA PRO A 211 -8.87 -3.48 27.65
C PRO A 211 -7.48 -3.56 27.00
N TYR A 212 -7.36 -4.15 25.82
CA TYR A 212 -6.08 -4.41 25.15
C TYR A 212 -5.93 -3.61 23.86
N ARG A 213 -4.69 -3.35 23.48
CA ARG A 213 -4.40 -2.58 22.27
C ARG A 213 -4.80 -3.34 21.01
N LEU A 214 -5.49 -2.64 20.12
CA LEU A 214 -5.86 -3.15 18.79
C LEU A 214 -4.70 -3.06 17.79
N PHE A 215 -3.74 -2.15 18.03
CA PHE A 215 -2.49 -2.05 17.28
C PHE A 215 -1.29 -1.91 18.23
N PRO A 216 -0.18 -2.64 17.98
CA PRO A 216 1.07 -2.47 18.70
C PRO A 216 1.62 -1.05 18.53
N ARG A 217 2.29 -0.51 19.54
CA ARG A 217 2.89 0.84 19.41
C ARG A 217 3.98 0.89 18.36
N ILE A 218 4.68 -0.21 18.18
CA ILE A 218 5.91 -0.30 17.40
C ILE A 218 5.76 -1.06 16.09
N GLY A 219 4.52 -1.38 15.71
CA GLY A 219 4.22 -2.03 14.44
C GLY A 219 3.10 -1.36 13.65
N THR A 220 2.99 -1.77 12.38
CA THR A 220 1.98 -1.31 11.41
C THR A 220 0.69 -2.12 11.50
N HIS A 221 0.82 -3.44 11.62
CA HIS A 221 -0.31 -4.38 11.62
C HIS A 221 -1.18 -4.29 12.88
N TRP A 222 -2.41 -4.78 12.81
CA TRP A 222 -3.21 -5.04 14.01
C TRP A 222 -2.44 -5.96 14.98
N SER A 223 -2.75 -5.87 16.27
CA SER A 223 -2.21 -6.85 17.24
C SER A 223 -2.83 -8.22 16.99
N TYR A 224 -2.23 -9.31 17.47
CA TYR A 224 -2.89 -10.63 17.42
C TYR A 224 -4.27 -10.63 18.11
N TYR A 225 -4.44 -9.84 19.17
CA TYR A 225 -5.75 -9.61 19.80
C TYR A 225 -6.73 -8.89 18.85
N GLY A 226 -6.29 -7.80 18.19
CA GLY A 226 -7.09 -7.11 17.18
C GLY A 226 -7.46 -8.02 16.01
N ALA A 227 -6.49 -8.78 15.48
CA ALA A 227 -6.69 -9.75 14.40
C ALA A 227 -7.74 -10.80 14.76
N ALA A 228 -7.76 -11.27 16.02
CA ALA A 228 -8.78 -12.20 16.50
C ALA A 228 -10.19 -11.57 16.51
N LEU A 229 -10.34 -10.35 17.03
CA LEU A 229 -11.64 -9.66 17.01
C LEU A 229 -12.14 -9.39 15.58
N ALA A 230 -11.23 -9.00 14.68
CA ALA A 230 -11.52 -8.83 13.27
C ALA A 230 -11.98 -10.14 12.60
N ALA A 231 -11.30 -11.25 12.91
CA ALA A 231 -11.66 -12.57 12.42
C ALA A 231 -13.03 -13.01 12.92
N ASP A 232 -13.31 -12.88 14.23
CA ASP A 232 -14.61 -13.20 14.82
C ASP A 232 -15.75 -12.45 14.12
N THR A 233 -15.57 -11.13 13.99
CA THR A 233 -16.55 -10.27 13.32
C THR A 233 -16.74 -10.68 11.85
N THR A 234 -15.66 -11.03 11.16
CA THR A 234 -15.69 -11.44 9.74
C THR A 234 -16.39 -12.78 9.54
N LEU A 235 -16.06 -13.81 10.34
CA LEU A 235 -16.68 -15.12 10.22
C LEU A 235 -18.17 -15.08 10.59
N ASN A 236 -18.55 -14.30 11.59
CA ASN A 236 -19.96 -14.09 11.97
C ASN A 236 -20.74 -13.38 10.85
N TYR A 237 -20.13 -12.35 10.26
CA TYR A 237 -20.71 -11.63 9.12
C TYR A 237 -20.91 -12.55 7.91
N LEU A 238 -19.89 -13.33 7.54
CA LEU A 238 -19.98 -14.27 6.42
C LEU A 238 -20.99 -15.38 6.66
N HIS A 239 -21.05 -15.92 7.89
CA HIS A 239 -22.05 -16.93 8.26
C HIS A 239 -23.47 -16.42 8.03
N THR A 240 -23.73 -15.19 8.50
CA THR A 240 -25.04 -14.53 8.36
C THR A 240 -25.36 -14.22 6.91
N LEU A 241 -24.39 -13.72 6.14
CA LEU A 241 -24.60 -13.26 4.77
C LEU A 241 -24.80 -14.42 3.78
N THR A 242 -24.03 -15.49 3.93
CA THR A 242 -23.92 -16.54 2.89
C THR A 242 -24.81 -17.75 3.14
N GLY A 243 -25.27 -17.95 4.38
CA GLY A 243 -26.01 -19.16 4.77
C GLY A 243 -25.15 -20.43 4.85
N PHE A 244 -23.85 -20.36 4.55
CA PHE A 244 -22.94 -21.46 4.80
C PHE A 244 -22.75 -21.65 6.31
N ASN A 245 -22.65 -22.91 6.74
CA ASN A 245 -22.27 -23.23 8.10
C ASN A 245 -20.78 -22.96 8.33
N ILE A 246 -20.44 -21.69 8.55
CA ILE A 246 -19.08 -21.23 8.87
C ILE A 246 -18.89 -21.34 10.39
N PRO A 247 -17.88 -22.09 10.86
CA PRO A 247 -17.61 -22.19 12.29
C PRO A 247 -17.07 -20.87 12.82
N GLN A 248 -17.46 -20.53 14.05
CA GLN A 248 -17.09 -19.29 14.69
C GLN A 248 -15.86 -19.47 15.56
N ILE A 249 -15.10 -18.40 15.75
CA ILE A 249 -13.95 -18.47 16.64
C ILE A 249 -14.37 -18.28 18.09
N LYS A 250 -13.60 -18.88 19.00
CA LYS A 250 -13.73 -18.68 20.44
C LYS A 250 -12.35 -18.55 21.04
N ILE A 251 -12.17 -17.49 21.82
CA ILE A 251 -10.95 -17.23 22.56
C ILE A 251 -11.03 -17.99 23.89
N THR A 252 -10.12 -18.95 24.11
CA THR A 252 -10.09 -19.78 25.32
C THR A 252 -9.07 -19.31 26.34
N ASN A 253 -8.04 -18.59 25.90
CA ASN A 253 -6.99 -18.08 26.75
C ASN A 253 -6.42 -16.76 26.19
N LEU A 254 -5.94 -15.90 27.08
CA LEU A 254 -5.26 -14.64 26.75
C LEU A 254 -3.89 -14.66 27.42
N GLU A 255 -2.83 -14.82 26.63
CA GLU A 255 -1.46 -14.84 27.14
C GLU A 255 -0.81 -13.47 26.93
N GLU A 256 -0.36 -12.83 28.01
CA GLU A 256 0.46 -11.64 27.93
C GLU A 256 1.94 -12.01 27.72
N LYS A 257 2.62 -11.34 26.78
CA LYS A 257 4.06 -11.53 26.56
C LYS A 257 4.78 -10.20 26.57
N GLU A 258 5.91 -10.15 27.29
CA GLU A 258 6.82 -9.00 27.28
C GLU A 258 7.51 -8.79 25.92
N LYS A 259 7.71 -9.87 25.15
CA LYS A 259 8.35 -9.80 23.84
C LYS A 259 7.29 -9.91 22.74
N PRO A 260 7.23 -8.93 21.82
CA PRO A 260 6.30 -8.97 20.71
C PRO A 260 6.59 -10.16 19.78
N ARG A 261 5.55 -10.76 19.21
CA ARG A 261 5.63 -11.70 18.08
C ARG A 261 5.50 -10.92 16.78
N HIS A 262 6.35 -11.20 15.80
CA HIS A 262 6.17 -10.67 14.45
C HIS A 262 4.75 -11.03 13.91
N PRO A 263 4.02 -10.10 13.27
CA PRO A 263 4.45 -8.77 12.82
C PRO A 263 4.26 -7.60 13.81
N ASP A 264 3.99 -7.84 15.10
CA ASP A 264 3.71 -6.75 16.06
C ASP A 264 4.87 -5.75 16.24
N ASP A 265 6.09 -6.12 15.84
CA ASP A 265 7.33 -5.34 15.93
C ASP A 265 7.95 -4.99 14.58
N ASP A 266 7.20 -5.13 13.48
CA ASP A 266 7.70 -4.93 12.11
C ASP A 266 8.38 -3.58 11.86
N ILE A 267 7.78 -2.46 12.28
CA ILE A 267 8.40 -1.13 12.15
C ILE A 267 9.67 -1.07 13.02
N TRP A 268 9.64 -1.59 14.25
CA TRP A 268 10.80 -1.59 15.13
C TRP A 268 12.00 -2.31 14.51
N LEU A 269 11.74 -3.48 13.92
CA LEU A 269 12.77 -4.24 13.21
C LEU A 269 13.33 -3.44 12.03
N ALA A 270 12.46 -2.79 11.24
CA ALA A 270 12.87 -1.96 10.10
C ALA A 270 13.73 -0.75 10.52
N MET A 271 13.52 -0.19 11.71
CA MET A 271 14.32 0.92 12.24
C MET A 271 15.77 0.55 12.56
N ASN A 272 16.10 -0.75 12.63
CA ASN A 272 17.45 -1.23 12.94
C ASN A 272 18.03 -0.52 14.18
N LEU A 273 17.33 -0.56 15.31
CA LEU A 273 17.80 0.03 16.56
C LEU A 273 18.78 -0.90 17.29
N LEU A 274 19.57 -0.33 18.20
CA LEU A 274 20.54 -1.08 19.00
C LEU A 274 19.85 -1.87 20.13
N TYR A 275 18.86 -1.26 20.78
CA TYR A 275 18.12 -1.90 21.85
C TYR A 275 16.94 -2.73 21.33
N PRO A 276 16.54 -3.80 22.05
CA PRO A 276 15.33 -4.54 21.75
C PRO A 276 14.09 -3.64 21.85
N PRO A 277 12.96 -4.05 21.24
CA PRO A 277 11.71 -3.33 21.39
C PRO A 277 11.35 -3.15 22.86
N PRO A 278 10.76 -2.00 23.25
CA PRO A 278 10.21 -1.86 24.58
C PRO A 278 9.11 -2.91 24.78
N SER A 279 8.96 -3.38 26.01
CA SER A 279 7.79 -4.18 26.38
C SER A 279 6.53 -3.35 26.15
N ASP A 280 5.55 -3.94 25.46
CA ASP A 280 4.19 -3.44 25.30
C ASP A 280 3.30 -4.59 25.79
N GLU A 281 2.28 -4.29 26.60
CA GLU A 281 1.36 -5.29 27.20
C GLU A 281 0.46 -5.88 26.10
N LEU A 282 1.06 -6.65 25.19
CA LEU A 282 0.40 -7.28 24.05
C LEU A 282 -0.14 -8.64 24.45
N ILE A 283 -1.36 -8.90 23.99
CA ILE A 283 -2.08 -10.12 24.27
C ILE A 283 -2.12 -11.02 23.05
N TYR A 284 -1.81 -12.29 23.30
CA TYR A 284 -1.81 -13.36 22.32
C TYR A 284 -2.95 -14.33 22.65
N PRO A 285 -4.09 -14.24 21.95
CA PRO A 285 -5.23 -15.11 22.20
C PRO A 285 -4.94 -16.53 21.70
N THR A 286 -5.40 -17.53 22.47
CA THR A 286 -5.56 -18.90 21.97
C THR A 286 -6.95 -19.05 21.39
N ILE A 287 -7.03 -19.46 20.12
CA ILE A 287 -8.29 -19.50 19.35
C ILE A 287 -8.65 -20.96 19.03
N ILE A 288 -9.91 -21.31 19.23
CA ILE A 288 -10.52 -22.54 18.71
C ILE A 288 -11.71 -22.20 17.80
N HIS A 289 -12.18 -23.16 17.00
CA HIS A 289 -13.36 -23.02 16.16
C HIS A 289 -14.51 -23.88 16.72
N GLU A 290 -15.71 -23.31 16.79
CA GLU A 290 -16.94 -23.98 17.21
C GLU A 290 -18.05 -23.75 16.15
N PRO A 291 -18.59 -24.82 15.51
CA PRO A 291 -18.15 -26.21 15.60
C PRO A 291 -16.73 -26.43 15.04
N SER A 292 -16.14 -27.60 15.29
CA SER A 292 -14.78 -27.91 14.78
C SER A 292 -14.77 -28.23 13.28
N GLU A 293 -15.94 -28.57 12.75
CA GLU A 293 -16.20 -28.90 11.36
C GLU A 293 -16.10 -27.65 10.49
N LYS A 294 -15.30 -27.75 9.42
CA LYS A 294 -15.11 -26.67 8.46
C LYS A 294 -16.34 -26.50 7.58
N SER A 295 -16.58 -25.27 7.14
CA SER A 295 -17.54 -24.98 6.08
C SER A 295 -17.14 -25.67 4.78
N SER A 296 -18.14 -26.18 4.03
CA SER A 296 -17.95 -26.70 2.68
C SER A 296 -17.64 -25.60 1.65
N ALA A 297 -17.82 -24.33 2.00
CA ALA A 297 -17.50 -23.22 1.11
C ALA A 297 -16.00 -23.15 0.81
N ARG A 298 -15.68 -22.71 -0.41
CA ARG A 298 -14.33 -22.40 -0.88
C ARG A 298 -14.17 -20.91 -1.01
N ILE A 299 -13.11 -20.36 -0.43
CA ILE A 299 -12.95 -18.91 -0.29
C ILE A 299 -11.71 -18.39 -1.02
N LEU A 300 -11.88 -17.27 -1.74
CA LEU A 300 -10.79 -16.52 -2.33
C LEU A 300 -10.64 -15.18 -1.62
N ILE A 301 -9.50 -14.95 -0.99
CA ILE A 301 -9.19 -13.69 -0.31
C ILE A 301 -8.19 -12.91 -1.16
N ILE A 302 -8.51 -11.66 -1.46
CA ILE A 302 -7.64 -10.69 -2.11
C ILE A 302 -7.33 -9.65 -1.05
N GLY A 303 -6.07 -9.54 -0.65
CA GLY A 303 -5.73 -8.69 0.49
C GLY A 303 -4.28 -8.29 0.59
N ASP A 304 -4.01 -7.49 1.61
CA ASP A 304 -2.67 -7.02 1.95
C ASP A 304 -2.05 -7.83 3.08
N SER A 305 -0.97 -7.31 3.67
CA SER A 305 -0.15 -8.04 4.63
C SER A 305 -0.87 -8.32 5.95
N PHE A 306 -2.00 -7.66 6.26
CA PHE A 306 -2.78 -7.90 7.47
C PHE A 306 -3.34 -9.31 7.55
N TYR A 307 -3.67 -9.91 6.39
CA TYR A 307 -4.12 -11.30 6.32
C TYR A 307 -3.12 -12.31 6.91
N PHE A 308 -1.82 -12.00 6.95
CA PHE A 308 -0.81 -12.94 7.45
C PHE A 308 -0.97 -13.28 8.94
N ASN A 309 -1.60 -12.43 9.76
CA ASN A 309 -1.97 -12.81 11.12
C ASN A 309 -3.00 -13.95 11.12
N TRP A 310 -4.03 -13.86 10.28
CA TRP A 310 -5.06 -14.91 10.14
C TRP A 310 -4.47 -16.19 9.57
N GLN A 311 -3.53 -16.08 8.63
CA GLN A 311 -2.81 -17.21 8.07
C GLN A 311 -1.92 -17.91 9.12
N SER A 312 -1.23 -17.13 9.96
CA SER A 312 -0.35 -17.65 11.02
C SER A 312 -1.13 -18.38 12.12
N GLU A 313 -2.30 -17.85 12.48
CA GLU A 313 -3.20 -18.46 13.48
C GLU A 313 -4.18 -19.48 12.84
N LYS A 314 -4.01 -19.80 11.54
CA LYS A 314 -4.80 -20.78 10.78
C LYS A 314 -6.31 -20.54 10.86
N ILE A 315 -6.74 -19.29 10.99
CA ILE A 315 -8.16 -18.92 11.19
C ILE A 315 -8.97 -19.37 9.98
N MET A 316 -8.68 -18.85 8.79
CA MET A 316 -9.42 -19.22 7.58
C MET A 316 -9.26 -20.71 7.22
N ALA A 317 -8.06 -21.26 7.45
CA ALA A 317 -7.78 -22.67 7.20
C ALA A 317 -8.61 -23.62 8.09
N ASN A 318 -9.01 -23.18 9.28
CA ASN A 318 -9.88 -23.93 10.19
C ASN A 318 -11.36 -23.61 9.99
N ALA A 319 -11.69 -22.54 9.29
CA ALA A 319 -13.07 -22.17 8.98
C ALA A 319 -13.59 -22.75 7.65
N PHE A 320 -12.74 -22.92 6.65
CA PHE A 320 -13.13 -23.30 5.29
C PHE A 320 -12.42 -24.57 4.80
N SER A 321 -13.13 -25.37 3.99
CA SER A 321 -12.61 -26.61 3.42
C SER A 321 -11.41 -26.41 2.50
N ASP A 322 -11.42 -25.33 1.71
CA ASP A 322 -10.35 -24.91 0.81
C ASP A 322 -10.38 -23.39 0.63
N GLY A 323 -9.26 -22.82 0.21
CA GLY A 323 -9.17 -21.42 -0.11
C GLY A 323 -7.79 -20.96 -0.53
N SER A 324 -7.78 -19.76 -1.11
CA SER A 324 -6.59 -19.12 -1.66
C SER A 324 -6.49 -17.69 -1.18
N PHE A 325 -5.27 -17.23 -0.96
CA PHE A 325 -4.96 -15.84 -0.63
C PHE A 325 -4.11 -15.22 -1.73
N TRP A 326 -4.69 -14.27 -2.45
CA TRP A 326 -4.03 -13.47 -3.47
C TRP A 326 -3.47 -12.21 -2.84
N TYR A 327 -2.23 -12.32 -2.37
CA TYR A 327 -1.49 -11.20 -1.79
C TYR A 327 -1.24 -10.15 -2.87
N TYR A 328 -1.84 -8.97 -2.69
CA TYR A 328 -1.85 -7.86 -3.64
C TYR A 328 -2.28 -8.25 -5.06
N ASN A 329 -3.18 -9.23 -5.19
CA ASN A 329 -3.59 -9.80 -6.49
C ASN A 329 -2.39 -10.25 -7.36
N LYS A 330 -1.29 -10.67 -6.73
CA LYS A 330 -0.02 -10.94 -7.42
C LYS A 330 0.56 -12.30 -7.07
N HIS A 331 0.64 -12.62 -5.79
CA HIS A 331 1.20 -13.88 -5.29
C HIS A 331 0.07 -14.74 -4.69
N ASN A 332 -0.01 -16.01 -5.09
CA ASN A 332 -1.00 -16.93 -4.56
C ASN A 332 -0.43 -17.73 -3.39
N TRP A 333 -1.11 -17.68 -2.25
CA TRP A 333 -0.80 -18.43 -1.06
C TRP A 333 -1.92 -19.41 -0.76
N ASN A 334 -1.56 -20.65 -0.42
CA ASN A 334 -2.53 -21.62 0.06
C ASN A 334 -2.73 -21.49 1.59
N PHE A 335 -3.74 -22.17 2.13
CA PHE A 335 -4.01 -22.21 3.57
C PHE A 335 -2.91 -22.82 4.45
N SER A 336 -1.91 -23.49 3.87
CA SER A 336 -0.72 -23.92 4.61
C SER A 336 0.30 -22.80 4.79
N GLY A 337 0.05 -21.60 4.26
CA GLY A 337 0.97 -20.47 4.31
C GLY A 337 2.15 -20.63 3.36
N VAL A 338 1.97 -21.33 2.24
CA VAL A 338 3.01 -21.52 1.22
C VAL A 338 2.64 -20.72 -0.03
N GLU A 339 3.56 -19.93 -0.56
CA GLU A 339 3.43 -19.31 -1.88
C GLU A 339 3.52 -20.39 -2.95
N THR A 340 2.50 -20.45 -3.81
CA THR A 340 2.32 -21.51 -4.81
C THR A 340 2.49 -21.02 -6.25
N GLY A 341 2.70 -19.72 -6.44
CA GLY A 341 2.92 -19.12 -7.76
C GLY A 341 2.35 -17.71 -7.88
N LEU A 342 2.39 -17.17 -9.10
CA LEU A 342 1.87 -15.85 -9.42
C LEU A 342 0.43 -15.94 -9.94
N VAL A 343 -0.42 -15.01 -9.53
CA VAL A 343 -1.84 -14.94 -9.95
C VAL A 343 -1.97 -14.76 -11.46
N LYS A 344 -1.08 -13.98 -12.08
CA LYS A 344 -1.08 -13.73 -13.53
C LYS A 344 -0.88 -15.00 -14.38
N ASP A 345 -0.34 -16.06 -13.80
CA ASP A 345 -0.05 -17.33 -14.50
C ASP A 345 -1.22 -18.33 -14.33
N MET A 346 -2.29 -17.95 -13.63
CA MET A 346 -3.48 -18.77 -13.38
C MET A 346 -4.60 -18.47 -14.38
N ASP A 347 -5.45 -19.46 -14.65
CA ASP A 347 -6.72 -19.21 -15.36
C ASP A 347 -7.69 -18.48 -14.44
N PHE A 348 -7.77 -17.15 -14.59
CA PHE A 348 -8.62 -16.31 -13.77
C PHE A 348 -10.08 -16.77 -13.76
N ARG A 349 -10.65 -17.17 -14.91
CA ARG A 349 -12.05 -17.62 -14.98
C ARG A 349 -12.24 -18.90 -14.18
N GLU A 350 -11.33 -19.86 -14.31
CA GLU A 350 -11.37 -21.09 -13.52
C GLU A 350 -11.33 -20.79 -12.01
N GLN A 351 -10.44 -19.87 -11.59
CA GLN A 351 -10.34 -19.47 -10.19
C GLN A 351 -11.62 -18.81 -9.69
N ILE A 352 -12.28 -17.94 -10.47
CA ILE A 352 -13.58 -17.38 -10.07
C ILE A 352 -14.66 -18.46 -10.02
N MET A 353 -14.73 -19.37 -11.00
CA MET A 353 -15.79 -20.37 -11.03
C MET A 353 -15.69 -21.39 -9.91
N LYS A 354 -14.48 -21.72 -9.45
CA LYS A 354 -14.28 -22.70 -8.37
C LYS A 354 -14.44 -22.13 -6.94
N HIS A 355 -14.55 -20.82 -6.73
CA HIS A 355 -14.75 -20.29 -5.37
C HIS A 355 -16.19 -19.84 -5.17
N ASP A 356 -16.66 -19.92 -3.93
CA ASP A 356 -18.03 -19.64 -3.54
C ASP A 356 -18.13 -18.27 -2.83
N ILE A 357 -17.05 -17.87 -2.14
CA ILE A 357 -16.95 -16.58 -1.43
C ILE A 357 -15.68 -15.83 -1.87
N PHE A 358 -15.80 -14.54 -2.12
CA PHE A 358 -14.71 -13.61 -2.44
C PHE A 358 -14.63 -12.52 -1.39
N LEU A 359 -13.46 -12.37 -0.76
CA LEU A 359 -13.16 -11.31 0.20
C LEU A 359 -12.14 -10.36 -0.39
N ILE A 360 -12.53 -9.10 -0.61
CA ILE A 360 -11.57 -8.02 -0.89
C ILE A 360 -11.27 -7.33 0.43
N MET A 361 -10.11 -7.64 1.01
CA MET A 361 -9.62 -7.05 2.25
C MET A 361 -8.64 -5.93 1.92
N ILE A 362 -8.88 -4.73 2.46
CA ILE A 362 -8.04 -3.58 2.15
C ILE A 362 -7.90 -2.61 3.31
N THR A 363 -6.65 -2.25 3.62
CA THR A 363 -6.33 -1.22 4.61
C THR A 363 -6.28 0.19 4.03
N GLU A 364 -6.35 1.20 4.92
CA GLU A 364 -6.46 2.61 4.55
C GLU A 364 -5.33 3.14 3.66
N ARG A 365 -4.11 2.59 3.79
CA ARG A 365 -2.95 2.94 2.95
C ARG A 365 -3.24 2.66 1.48
N PHE A 366 -3.97 1.61 1.17
CA PHE A 366 -4.15 1.10 -0.18
C PHE A 366 -5.48 1.46 -0.82
N HIS A 367 -6.37 2.21 -0.15
CA HIS A 367 -7.67 2.55 -0.73
C HIS A 367 -7.60 3.13 -2.14
N HIS A 368 -6.60 3.94 -2.47
CA HIS A 368 -6.41 4.45 -3.85
C HIS A 368 -6.09 3.35 -4.87
N ASN A 369 -5.39 2.30 -4.45
CA ASN A 369 -5.01 1.10 -5.18
C ASN A 369 -6.00 -0.05 -4.90
N PHE A 370 -7.30 0.24 -4.99
CA PHE A 370 -8.33 -0.69 -4.56
C PHE A 370 -8.23 -2.05 -5.27
N ALA A 371 -8.26 -3.12 -4.47
CA ALA A 371 -8.21 -4.53 -4.86
C ALA A 371 -7.06 -4.91 -5.82
N TRP A 372 -6.05 -4.06 -6.00
CA TRP A 372 -4.92 -4.29 -6.93
C TRP A 372 -5.39 -4.79 -8.31
N ASN A 373 -6.44 -4.14 -8.83
CA ASN A 373 -7.06 -4.43 -10.14
C ASN A 373 -7.81 -5.77 -10.24
N PHE A 374 -8.01 -6.51 -9.14
CA PHE A 374 -8.85 -7.72 -9.11
C PHE A 374 -10.31 -7.42 -9.48
N ASP A 375 -10.87 -6.37 -8.88
CA ASP A 375 -12.24 -5.90 -9.12
C ASP A 375 -12.50 -5.60 -10.59
N GLU A 376 -11.51 -5.02 -11.25
CA GLU A 376 -11.54 -4.68 -12.66
C GLU A 376 -11.40 -5.88 -13.58
N GLN A 377 -10.54 -6.85 -13.23
CA GLN A 377 -10.44 -8.13 -13.94
C GLN A 377 -11.75 -8.90 -13.84
N LEU A 378 -12.39 -8.86 -12.67
CA LEU A 378 -13.67 -9.49 -12.42
C LEU A 378 -14.81 -8.82 -13.20
N PHE A 379 -14.80 -7.49 -13.29
CA PHE A 379 -15.75 -6.76 -14.14
C PHE A 379 -15.56 -7.11 -15.62
N GLU A 380 -14.32 -7.08 -16.14
CA GLU A 380 -14.03 -7.42 -17.54
C GLU A 380 -14.38 -8.89 -17.88
N LEU A 381 -14.26 -9.80 -16.91
CA LEU A 381 -14.65 -11.20 -17.07
C LEU A 381 -16.14 -11.36 -17.43
N PHE A 382 -17.01 -10.55 -16.82
CA PHE A 382 -18.47 -10.61 -16.96
C PHE A 382 -19.03 -9.60 -17.96
N TYR A 383 -18.35 -8.47 -18.15
CA TYR A 383 -18.77 -7.36 -19.01
C TYR A 383 -17.65 -6.95 -19.99
N PRO A 384 -17.20 -7.87 -20.86
CA PRO A 384 -16.06 -7.61 -21.74
C PRO A 384 -16.33 -6.41 -22.65
N GLY A 385 -15.38 -5.47 -22.68
CA GLY A 385 -15.48 -4.25 -23.50
C GLY A 385 -16.37 -3.13 -22.96
N GLU A 386 -17.06 -3.31 -21.83
CA GLU A 386 -17.85 -2.22 -21.21
C GLU A 386 -17.00 -1.26 -20.37
N ARG A 387 -15.77 -1.66 -20.03
CA ARG A 387 -14.90 -0.94 -19.10
C ARG A 387 -14.58 0.47 -19.55
N ASP A 388 -14.61 1.40 -18.59
CA ASP A 388 -14.22 2.78 -18.85
C ASP A 388 -12.72 2.91 -19.15
N LYS A 389 -12.37 3.39 -20.34
CA LYS A 389 -10.98 3.47 -20.78
C LYS A 389 -10.20 4.55 -20.03
N LEU A 390 -10.82 5.70 -19.72
CA LEU A 390 -10.14 6.72 -18.93
C LEU A 390 -9.88 6.20 -17.52
N GLU A 391 -10.89 5.57 -16.90
CA GLU A 391 -10.75 4.95 -15.58
C GLU A 391 -9.75 3.78 -15.60
N TYR A 392 -9.66 3.01 -16.69
CA TYR A 392 -8.64 1.98 -16.87
C TYR A 392 -7.23 2.56 -16.67
N PHE A 393 -6.88 3.63 -17.39
CA PHE A 393 -5.56 4.26 -17.27
C PHE A 393 -5.36 4.95 -15.92
N ALA A 394 -6.40 5.62 -15.39
CA ALA A 394 -6.35 6.18 -14.04
C ALA A 394 -6.08 5.09 -12.99
N ASN A 395 -6.72 3.93 -13.11
CA ASN A 395 -6.49 2.79 -12.23
C ASN A 395 -5.07 2.22 -12.38
N GLN A 396 -4.56 2.06 -13.61
CA GLN A 396 -3.18 1.58 -13.84
C GLN A 396 -2.14 2.46 -13.13
N ILE A 397 -2.35 3.78 -13.15
CA ILE A 397 -1.50 4.73 -12.42
C ILE A 397 -1.61 4.50 -10.91
N ARG A 398 -2.84 4.40 -10.37
CA ARG A 398 -3.08 4.19 -8.94
C ARG A 398 -2.42 2.89 -8.45
N ILE A 399 -2.51 1.81 -9.22
CA ILE A 399 -1.99 0.49 -8.82
C ILE A 399 -0.46 0.36 -8.93
N SER A 400 0.19 1.22 -9.72
CA SER A 400 1.66 1.26 -9.87
C SER A 400 2.38 1.66 -8.57
N ASN A 401 1.70 2.35 -7.65
CA ASN A 401 2.20 2.98 -6.42
C ASN A 401 3.31 4.04 -6.64
N LEU A 402 4.39 3.70 -7.36
CA LEU A 402 5.49 4.63 -7.67
C LEU A 402 4.99 5.83 -8.50
N GLU A 403 4.29 5.57 -9.60
CA GLU A 403 3.73 6.62 -10.46
C GLU A 403 2.66 7.43 -9.71
N PHE A 404 1.81 6.76 -8.93
CA PHE A 404 0.83 7.43 -8.09
C PHE A 404 1.49 8.41 -7.11
N MET A 405 2.54 7.97 -6.40
CA MET A 405 3.25 8.82 -5.43
C MET A 405 3.99 9.97 -6.10
N ARG A 406 4.51 9.78 -7.32
CA ARG A 406 5.05 10.86 -8.16
C ARG A 406 3.97 11.91 -8.43
N LEU A 407 2.76 11.49 -8.80
CA LEU A 407 1.63 12.39 -9.08
C LEU A 407 1.13 13.12 -7.83
N VAL A 408 1.12 12.46 -6.67
CA VAL A 408 0.81 13.12 -5.39
C VAL A 408 1.78 14.27 -5.12
N LYS A 409 3.08 14.06 -5.36
CA LYS A 409 4.10 15.12 -5.20
C LYS A 409 3.96 16.22 -6.25
N ASP A 410 3.68 15.86 -7.50
CA ASP A 410 3.52 16.81 -8.60
C ASP A 410 2.27 17.69 -8.41
N ALA A 411 1.15 17.10 -7.99
CA ALA A 411 -0.09 17.84 -7.68
C ALA A 411 0.13 18.90 -6.59
N LYS A 412 0.82 18.53 -5.50
CA LYS A 412 1.21 19.46 -4.43
C LYS A 412 2.14 20.57 -4.94
N THR A 413 3.11 20.23 -5.79
CA THR A 413 4.09 21.21 -6.33
C THR A 413 3.42 22.20 -7.28
N ARG A 414 2.43 21.74 -8.05
CA ARG A 414 1.67 22.55 -9.02
C ARG A 414 0.46 23.27 -8.41
N ASN A 415 0.17 23.02 -7.13
CA ASN A 415 -1.01 23.55 -6.43
C ASN A 415 -2.34 23.25 -7.15
N ILE A 416 -2.49 22.01 -7.63
CA ILE A 416 -3.73 21.49 -8.22
C ILE A 416 -4.21 20.26 -7.44
N SER A 417 -5.47 19.85 -7.62
CA SER A 417 -5.97 18.64 -6.96
C SER A 417 -5.30 17.38 -7.51
N LEU A 418 -5.20 16.34 -6.68
CA LEU A 418 -4.68 15.05 -7.12
C LEU A 418 -5.58 14.43 -8.20
N GLU A 419 -6.90 14.57 -8.07
CA GLU A 419 -7.88 14.17 -9.09
C GLU A 419 -7.56 14.80 -10.45
N GLU A 420 -7.43 16.13 -10.51
CA GLU A 420 -7.12 16.85 -11.76
C GLU A 420 -5.80 16.36 -12.36
N ARG A 421 -4.77 16.21 -11.52
CA ARG A 421 -3.46 15.76 -11.98
C ARG A 421 -3.49 14.32 -12.51
N LEU A 422 -4.21 13.43 -11.84
CA LEU A 422 -4.39 12.03 -12.21
C LEU A 422 -5.14 11.92 -13.55
N ILE A 423 -6.24 12.65 -13.72
CA ILE A 423 -7.03 12.63 -14.95
C ILE A 423 -6.22 13.16 -16.15
N LYS A 424 -5.40 14.20 -15.95
CA LYS A 424 -4.48 14.67 -17.01
C LYS A 424 -3.48 13.60 -17.45
N GLU A 425 -2.91 12.86 -16.50
CA GLU A 425 -1.99 11.75 -16.83
C GLU A 425 -2.73 10.60 -17.54
N ALA A 426 -3.90 10.23 -17.03
CA ALA A 426 -4.70 9.15 -17.59
C ALA A 426 -5.14 9.47 -19.03
N LYS A 427 -5.58 10.70 -19.30
CA LYS A 427 -5.88 11.18 -20.66
C LYS A 427 -4.65 11.06 -21.57
N TYR A 428 -3.48 11.50 -21.11
CA TYR A 428 -2.25 11.38 -21.91
C TYR A 428 -1.92 9.93 -22.28
N LEU A 429 -1.94 9.01 -21.31
CA LEU A 429 -1.69 7.59 -21.56
C LEU A 429 -2.75 6.96 -22.49
N MET A 430 -4.01 7.34 -22.31
CA MET A 430 -5.11 6.91 -23.19
C MET A 430 -4.89 7.35 -24.64
N PHE A 431 -4.48 8.60 -24.84
CA PHE A 431 -4.21 9.13 -26.18
C PHE A 431 -3.01 8.43 -26.85
N GLU A 432 -1.95 8.15 -26.08
CA GLU A 432 -0.81 7.39 -26.58
C GLU A 432 -1.21 5.97 -27.01
N ASP A 433 -2.01 5.26 -26.21
CA ASP A 433 -2.49 3.91 -26.56
C ASP A 433 -3.49 3.96 -27.73
N TYR A 434 -4.41 4.91 -27.78
CA TYR A 434 -5.32 5.11 -28.92
C TYR A 434 -4.56 5.34 -30.24
N THR A 435 -3.48 6.12 -30.21
CA THR A 435 -2.66 6.37 -31.41
C THR A 435 -1.98 5.10 -31.92
N ARG A 436 -1.63 4.17 -31.03
CA ARG A 436 -0.98 2.90 -31.37
C ARG A 436 -1.97 1.79 -31.72
N SER A 437 -3.16 1.81 -31.10
CA SER A 437 -4.17 0.75 -31.16
C SER A 437 -5.60 1.32 -31.14
N PRO A 438 -6.02 2.08 -32.16
CA PRO A 438 -7.33 2.72 -32.19
C PRO A 438 -8.50 1.72 -32.20
N GLU A 439 -8.27 0.50 -32.65
CA GLU A 439 -9.26 -0.59 -32.70
C GLU A 439 -9.75 -1.05 -31.31
N LYS A 440 -9.02 -0.75 -30.24
CA LYS A 440 -9.41 -1.10 -28.86
C LYS A 440 -10.54 -0.21 -28.29
N TYR A 441 -10.82 0.91 -28.95
CA TYR A 441 -11.72 1.95 -28.47
C TYR A 441 -13.03 1.88 -29.26
N THR A 442 -13.97 1.06 -28.80
CA THR A 442 -15.21 0.79 -29.53
C THR A 442 -16.42 1.56 -28.98
N ARG A 443 -16.34 2.08 -27.76
CA ARG A 443 -17.47 2.76 -27.12
C ARG A 443 -17.58 4.19 -27.64
N LYS A 444 -18.82 4.65 -27.86
CA LYS A 444 -19.11 6.04 -28.26
C LYS A 444 -18.43 7.06 -27.35
N GLN A 445 -18.45 6.83 -26.04
CA GLN A 445 -17.85 7.71 -25.04
C GLN A 445 -16.34 7.85 -25.22
N ASP A 446 -15.64 6.77 -25.60
CA ASP A 446 -14.20 6.78 -25.82
C ASP A 446 -13.85 7.68 -27.02
N TYR A 447 -14.60 7.57 -28.11
CA TYR A 447 -14.45 8.44 -29.28
C TYR A 447 -14.74 9.91 -28.97
N ILE A 448 -15.82 10.18 -28.24
CA ILE A 448 -16.16 11.56 -27.82
C ILE A 448 -15.03 12.14 -26.99
N LEU A 449 -14.44 11.38 -26.07
CA LEU A 449 -13.32 11.83 -25.25
C LEU A 449 -12.07 12.11 -26.11
N MET A 450 -11.74 11.23 -27.06
CA MET A 450 -10.61 11.45 -27.99
C MET A 450 -10.79 12.69 -28.88
N LEU A 451 -12.02 12.92 -29.36
CA LEU A 451 -12.37 14.13 -30.11
C LEU A 451 -12.26 15.37 -29.22
N SER A 452 -12.77 15.31 -28.00
CA SER A 452 -12.68 16.40 -27.02
C SER A 452 -11.23 16.79 -26.75
N MET A 453 -10.34 15.80 -26.56
CA MET A 453 -8.91 16.05 -26.38
C MET A 453 -8.24 16.64 -27.63
N SER A 454 -8.66 16.20 -28.81
CA SER A 454 -8.15 16.74 -30.09
C SER A 454 -8.53 18.21 -30.25
N ILE A 455 -9.77 18.57 -29.89
CA ILE A 455 -10.26 19.96 -29.84
C ILE A 455 -9.42 20.80 -28.87
N GLU A 456 -9.27 20.33 -27.63
CA GLU A 456 -8.48 21.01 -26.58
C GLU A 456 -7.02 21.25 -27.01
N SER A 457 -6.44 20.31 -27.76
CA SER A 457 -5.04 20.39 -28.23
C SER A 457 -4.83 21.22 -29.49
N THR A 458 -5.90 21.65 -30.18
CA THR A 458 -5.82 22.42 -31.44
C THR A 458 -6.15 23.90 -31.18
N PRO A 459 -5.16 24.81 -31.10
CA PRO A 459 -5.37 26.18 -30.64
C PRO A 459 -6.47 26.94 -31.41
N GLU A 460 -6.46 26.85 -32.74
CA GLU A 460 -7.43 27.57 -33.59
C GLU A 460 -8.85 27.05 -33.39
N TRP A 461 -9.00 25.76 -33.12
CA TRP A 461 -10.31 25.17 -32.85
C TRP A 461 -10.77 25.50 -31.43
N TYR A 462 -9.87 25.40 -30.45
CA TYR A 462 -10.17 25.72 -29.07
C TYR A 462 -10.64 27.18 -28.90
N GLU A 463 -10.04 28.14 -29.60
CA GLU A 463 -10.51 29.54 -29.59
C GLU A 463 -11.93 29.68 -30.17
N LYS A 464 -12.24 29.02 -31.30
CA LYS A 464 -13.60 29.00 -31.85
C LYS A 464 -14.61 28.37 -30.88
N VAL A 465 -14.20 27.35 -30.13
CA VAL A 465 -15.05 26.72 -29.12
C VAL A 465 -15.32 27.66 -27.94
N LYS A 466 -14.34 28.47 -27.51
CA LYS A 466 -14.57 29.51 -26.50
C LYS A 466 -15.58 30.56 -26.96
N GLU A 467 -15.48 31.00 -28.21
CA GLU A 467 -16.43 31.94 -28.81
C GLU A 467 -17.85 31.35 -28.82
N LYS A 468 -18.00 30.11 -29.30
CA LYS A 468 -19.28 29.38 -29.27
C LYS A 468 -19.82 29.21 -27.85
N ALA A 469 -18.98 28.86 -26.88
CA ALA A 469 -19.37 28.66 -25.49
C ALA A 469 -19.94 29.96 -24.90
N ALA A 470 -19.26 31.09 -25.14
CA ALA A 470 -19.72 32.42 -24.73
C ALA A 470 -21.06 32.80 -25.39
N GLN A 471 -21.23 32.52 -26.68
CA GLN A 471 -22.49 32.78 -27.40
C GLN A 471 -23.66 31.94 -26.85
N ASN A 472 -23.40 30.69 -26.47
CA ASN A 472 -24.41 29.75 -25.98
C ASN A 472 -24.60 29.80 -24.45
N GLN A 473 -23.86 30.65 -23.73
CA GLN A 473 -23.92 30.79 -22.26
C GLN A 473 -23.68 29.47 -21.51
N ILE A 474 -22.76 28.65 -22.02
CA ILE A 474 -22.34 27.38 -21.42
C ILE A 474 -20.83 27.39 -21.12
N SER A 475 -20.36 26.42 -20.34
CA SER A 475 -18.93 26.28 -20.08
C SER A 475 -18.17 25.85 -21.35
N VAL A 476 -16.88 26.20 -21.42
CA VAL A 476 -16.02 25.78 -22.54
C VAL A 476 -15.95 24.26 -22.63
N GLU A 477 -15.87 23.57 -21.49
CA GLU A 477 -15.87 22.10 -21.41
C GLU A 477 -17.15 21.48 -21.96
N GLU A 478 -18.31 22.07 -21.65
CA GLU A 478 -19.59 21.60 -22.19
C GLU A 478 -19.67 21.83 -23.70
N MET A 479 -19.19 22.98 -24.19
CA MET A 479 -19.15 23.24 -25.62
C MET A 479 -18.19 22.30 -26.37
N ILE A 480 -17.04 21.94 -25.77
CA ILE A 480 -16.13 20.91 -26.33
C ILE A 480 -16.87 19.58 -26.47
N ARG A 481 -17.58 19.15 -25.42
CA ARG A 481 -18.35 17.89 -25.42
C ARG A 481 -19.40 17.88 -26.53
N LEU A 482 -20.16 18.97 -26.69
CA LEU A 482 -21.18 19.11 -27.72
C LEU A 482 -20.60 19.08 -29.14
N ASP A 483 -19.50 19.80 -29.39
CA ASP A 483 -18.82 19.78 -30.69
C ASP A 483 -18.27 18.36 -31.00
N ALA A 484 -17.69 17.68 -30.00
CA ALA A 484 -17.19 16.31 -30.14
C ALA A 484 -18.33 15.31 -30.44
N GLU A 485 -19.46 15.41 -29.75
CA GLU A 485 -20.65 14.60 -30.02
C GLU A 485 -21.22 14.83 -31.40
N TRP A 486 -21.28 16.09 -31.85
CA TRP A 486 -21.74 16.44 -33.18
C TRP A 486 -20.85 15.77 -34.25
N ILE A 487 -19.52 15.83 -34.10
CA ILE A 487 -18.58 15.17 -35.03
C ILE A 487 -18.76 13.67 -35.04
N TYR A 488 -18.89 13.06 -33.85
CA TYR A 488 -19.13 11.63 -33.75
C TYR A 488 -20.39 11.23 -34.53
N ASN A 489 -21.48 11.96 -34.35
CA ASN A 489 -22.74 11.69 -35.05
C ASN A 489 -22.64 11.91 -36.56
N GLN A 490 -21.86 12.90 -37.04
CA GLN A 490 -21.60 13.09 -38.47
C GLN A 490 -20.81 11.92 -39.07
N LYS A 491 -19.85 11.37 -38.32
CA LYS A 491 -18.97 10.30 -38.81
C LYS A 491 -19.59 8.90 -38.72
N PHE A 492 -20.39 8.66 -37.68
CA PHE A 492 -20.89 7.31 -37.34
C PHE A 492 -22.42 7.22 -37.23
N GLY A 493 -23.16 8.33 -37.20
CA GLY A 493 -24.62 8.35 -37.00
C GLY A 493 -25.45 7.80 -38.16
N GLY A 494 -24.83 7.47 -39.30
CA GLY A 494 -25.47 6.78 -40.44
C GLY A 494 -25.32 5.26 -40.43
N ILE A 495 -24.63 4.69 -39.44
CA ILE A 495 -24.41 3.24 -39.30
C ILE A 495 -25.20 2.80 -38.07
N GLN A 496 -26.46 2.38 -38.27
CA GLN A 496 -27.27 1.72 -37.25
C GLN A 496 -27.21 0.20 -37.42
#